data_AF-A0A2V6WUA2-F1
#
_entry.id   AF-A0A2V6WUA2-F1
#
_cell.length_a   1.000
_cell.length_b   1.000
_cell.length_c   1.000
_cell.angle_alpha   90.00
_cell.angle_beta   90.00
_cell.angle_gamma   90.00
#
_symmetry.space_group_name_H-M   'P 1'
#
loop_
_entity.id
_entity.type
_entity.pdbx_description
1 polymer ?
#
loop_
_entity_poly.entity_id
_entity_poly.type
_entity_poly.pdbx_seq_one_letter_code
_entity_poly.pdbx_strand_id
1 'polypeptide(L)'
;MAAPPVYAFLHGGGLAPDSVAQPEPDVCVVPRDPHAYRDAHPSRAALVVEIAETSYRTDRDYKFSLYARAGIADCWLVDVVDVVDDAVEIHREPEASSAARYGWRYRSVETLRAPAVVRPLVAPEAGIRVADLLP
;
A
#
# COMPACT_ATOMS: atom_id res chain seq x y z
N MET A 1 -16.29 0.53 24.92
CA MET A 1 -14.91 0.47 24.39
C MET A 1 -14.92 -0.56 23.27
N ALA A 2 -14.76 -0.15 22.01
CA ALA A 2 -14.75 -1.11 20.90
C ALA A 2 -13.47 -1.95 20.97
N ALA A 3 -13.56 -3.25 20.74
CA ALA A 3 -12.37 -4.09 20.59
C ALA A 3 -11.54 -3.55 19.40
N PRO A 4 -10.20 -3.58 19.48
CA PRO A 4 -9.38 -3.15 18.36
C PRO A 4 -9.73 -3.99 17.12
N PRO A 5 -9.78 -3.40 15.93
CA PRO A 5 -9.97 -4.14 14.70
C PRO A 5 -8.87 -5.20 14.59
N VAL A 6 -9.27 -6.45 14.37
CA VAL A 6 -8.33 -7.50 13.98
C VAL A 6 -8.03 -7.28 12.50
N TYR A 7 -6.81 -7.56 12.04
CA TYR A 7 -6.44 -7.42 10.62
C TYR A 7 -6.03 -8.78 10.03
N ALA A 8 -6.19 -8.95 8.72
CA ALA A 8 -5.68 -10.10 7.97
C ALA A 8 -4.66 -9.65 6.92
N PHE A 9 -3.71 -10.54 6.62
CA PHE A 9 -2.67 -10.35 5.61
C PHE A 9 -3.04 -11.18 4.38
N LEU A 10 -3.06 -10.56 3.20
CA LEU A 10 -3.17 -11.25 1.93
C LEU A 10 -1.87 -11.04 1.15
N HIS A 11 -1.36 -12.12 0.56
CA HIS A 11 -0.22 -12.14 -0.35
C HIS A 11 -0.73 -12.62 -1.71
N GLY A 12 -0.62 -11.80 -2.75
CA GLY A 12 -1.13 -12.14 -4.08
C GLY A 12 -2.65 -12.38 -4.11
N GLY A 13 -3.45 -11.38 -3.75
CA GLY A 13 -4.91 -11.47 -3.79
C GLY A 13 -5.57 -10.20 -4.32
N GLY A 14 -6.46 -10.34 -5.31
CA GLY A 14 -7.19 -9.22 -5.90
C GLY A 14 -8.18 -8.55 -4.94
N LEU A 15 -8.35 -7.23 -5.10
CA LEU A 15 -9.43 -6.46 -4.47
C LEU A 15 -10.62 -6.42 -5.45
N ALA A 16 -11.86 -6.73 -5.01
CA ALA A 16 -13.21 -6.57 -5.63
C ALA A 16 -13.46 -6.84 -7.17
N PRO A 17 -14.73 -6.89 -7.67
CA PRO A 17 -15.03 -7.53 -8.98
C PRO A 17 -15.25 -6.61 -10.21
N ASP A 18 -14.90 -5.32 -10.18
CA ASP A 18 -15.21 -4.43 -11.32
C ASP A 18 -14.11 -4.39 -12.40
N SER A 19 -14.56 -4.34 -13.66
CA SER A 19 -13.94 -4.75 -14.93
C SER A 19 -12.74 -3.93 -15.47
N VAL A 20 -11.98 -3.29 -14.59
CA VAL A 20 -10.63 -2.79 -14.92
C VAL A 20 -9.68 -3.63 -14.08
N ALA A 21 -8.71 -4.33 -14.70
CA ALA A 21 -7.76 -5.19 -13.99
C ALA A 21 -7.25 -4.47 -12.73
N GLN A 22 -7.74 -4.89 -11.55
CA GLN A 22 -7.38 -4.26 -10.30
C GLN A 22 -5.96 -4.68 -9.98
N PRO A 23 -5.07 -3.74 -9.64
CA PRO A 23 -3.70 -4.08 -9.30
C PRO A 23 -3.72 -5.01 -8.08
N GLU A 24 -3.03 -6.13 -8.22
CA GLU A 24 -2.86 -7.10 -7.16
C GLU A 24 -1.68 -6.68 -6.29
N PRO A 25 -1.90 -6.40 -5.00
CA PRO A 25 -0.83 -6.00 -4.11
C PRO A 25 0.01 -7.21 -3.68
N ASP A 26 1.33 -7.01 -3.56
CA ASP A 26 2.21 -8.05 -3.01
C ASP A 26 1.86 -8.37 -1.56
N VAL A 27 1.58 -7.34 -0.76
CA VAL A 27 1.05 -7.49 0.59
C VAL A 27 -0.06 -6.46 0.82
N CYS A 28 -1.18 -6.89 1.40
CA CYS A 28 -2.14 -5.96 1.96
C CYS A 28 -2.62 -6.36 3.35
N VAL A 29 -2.92 -5.34 4.16
CA VAL A 29 -3.54 -5.45 5.47
C VAL A 29 -4.98 -5.01 5.33
N VAL A 30 -5.92 -5.89 5.66
CA VAL A 30 -7.36 -5.64 5.51
C VAL A 30 -8.06 -5.78 6.87
N PRO A 31 -9.08 -4.96 7.18
CA PRO A 31 -9.88 -5.15 8.38
C PRO A 31 -10.48 -6.55 8.40
N ARG A 32 -10.32 -7.27 9.50
CA ARG A 32 -10.92 -8.57 9.72
C ARG A 32 -12.37 -8.35 10.15
N ASP A 33 -13.27 -8.24 9.17
CA ASP A 33 -14.69 -8.46 9.40
C ASP A 33 -14.97 -9.98 9.35
N PRO A 34 -15.35 -10.65 10.46
CA PRO A 34 -15.66 -12.08 10.48
C PRO A 34 -16.75 -12.52 9.47
N HIS A 35 -17.55 -11.57 8.97
CA HIS A 35 -18.66 -11.81 8.06
C HIS A 35 -18.36 -11.44 6.59
N ALA A 36 -17.31 -10.66 6.30
CA ALA A 36 -17.05 -10.16 4.94
C ALA A 36 -16.34 -11.16 4.01
N TYR A 37 -15.47 -12.04 4.54
CA TYR A 37 -14.49 -12.77 3.72
C TYR A 37 -15.03 -13.89 2.82
N ARG A 38 -16.29 -14.31 2.96
CA ARG A 38 -16.84 -15.41 2.14
C ARG A 38 -17.55 -14.94 0.87
N ASP A 39 -18.13 -13.74 0.88
CA ASP A 39 -19.02 -13.27 -0.20
C ASP A 39 -18.56 -11.95 -0.84
N ALA A 40 -17.60 -11.21 -0.24
CA ALA A 40 -17.06 -9.98 -0.82
C ALA A 40 -15.59 -9.76 -0.40
N HIS A 41 -14.71 -9.45 -1.35
CA HIS A 41 -13.37 -8.96 -1.01
C HIS A 41 -13.47 -7.69 -0.16
N PRO A 42 -12.55 -7.49 0.82
CA PRO A 42 -12.53 -6.28 1.63
C PRO A 42 -12.57 -5.04 0.74
N SER A 43 -13.57 -4.18 0.96
CA SER A 43 -13.81 -3.04 0.07
C SER A 43 -12.66 -2.02 0.06
N ARG A 44 -11.82 -1.98 1.12
CA ARG A 44 -10.61 -1.15 1.19
C ARG A 44 -9.54 -1.79 2.08
N ALA A 45 -8.33 -1.94 1.56
CA ALA A 45 -7.14 -2.25 2.36
C ALA A 45 -6.78 -1.07 3.27
N ALA A 46 -6.31 -1.38 4.48
CA ALA A 46 -5.81 -0.40 5.44
C ALA A 46 -4.33 -0.06 5.21
N LEU A 47 -3.56 -0.99 4.64
CA LEU A 47 -2.19 -0.79 4.16
C LEU A 47 -2.00 -1.66 2.92
N VAL A 48 -1.33 -1.11 1.89
CA VAL A 48 -0.79 -1.86 0.75
C VAL A 48 0.71 -1.69 0.72
N VAL A 49 1.43 -2.78 0.46
CA VAL A 49 2.87 -2.79 0.26
C VAL A 49 3.17 -3.47 -1.06
N GLU A 50 3.94 -2.80 -1.90
CA GLU A 50 4.52 -3.32 -3.14
C GLU A 50 6.02 -3.49 -2.95
N ILE A 51 6.58 -4.57 -3.47
CA ILE A 51 8.00 -4.91 -3.42
C ILE A 51 8.54 -4.82 -4.85
N ALA A 52 9.29 -3.77 -5.12
CA ALA A 52 9.82 -3.49 -6.44
C ALA A 52 11.24 -4.01 -6.58
N GLU A 53 11.40 -5.04 -7.41
CA GLU A 53 12.70 -5.47 -7.94
C GLU A 53 12.97 -4.72 -9.26
N THR A 54 12.23 -5.04 -10.32
CA THR A 54 12.36 -4.35 -11.62
C THR A 54 11.17 -3.47 -11.97
N SER A 55 10.12 -3.50 -11.14
CA SER A 55 8.82 -2.88 -11.41
C SER A 55 8.65 -1.48 -10.84
N TYR A 56 9.66 -0.92 -10.17
CA TYR A 56 9.57 0.33 -9.40
C TYR A 56 8.80 1.46 -10.10
N ARG A 57 9.21 1.80 -11.32
CA ARG A 57 8.58 2.89 -12.10
C ARG A 57 7.16 2.53 -12.52
N THR A 58 6.93 1.27 -12.89
CA THR A 58 5.62 0.76 -13.28
C THR A 58 4.64 0.82 -12.11
N ASP A 59 5.04 0.33 -10.93
CA ASP A 59 4.18 0.31 -9.75
C ASP A 59 3.85 1.75 -9.31
N ARG A 60 4.85 2.62 -9.26
CA ARG A 60 4.70 4.04 -8.89
C ARG A 60 3.73 4.80 -9.80
N ASP A 61 3.78 4.59 -11.12
CA ASP A 61 2.96 5.36 -12.07
C ASP A 61 1.59 4.71 -12.33
N TYR A 62 1.50 3.38 -12.34
CA TYR A 62 0.29 2.63 -12.66
C TYR A 62 -0.47 2.22 -11.39
N LYS A 63 0.12 1.37 -10.56
CA LYS A 63 -0.58 0.75 -9.42
C LYS A 63 -0.95 1.80 -8.37
N PHE A 64 -0.03 2.69 -8.02
CA PHE A 64 -0.26 3.71 -7.00
C PHE A 64 -1.31 4.74 -7.41
N SER A 65 -1.44 5.06 -8.69
CA SER A 65 -2.53 5.92 -9.17
C SER A 65 -3.90 5.23 -9.03
N LEU A 66 -3.96 3.90 -9.23
CA LEU A 66 -5.17 3.11 -9.00
C LEU A 66 -5.49 2.94 -7.50
N TYR A 67 -4.48 2.73 -6.66
CA TYR A 67 -4.65 2.70 -5.20
C TYR A 67 -5.12 4.04 -4.63
N ALA A 68 -4.56 5.14 -5.12
CA ALA A 68 -5.01 6.48 -4.76
C ALA A 68 -6.47 6.71 -5.18
N ARG A 69 -6.85 6.27 -6.39
CA ARG A 69 -8.24 6.32 -6.86
C ARG A 69 -9.19 5.47 -6.02
N ALA A 70 -8.73 4.32 -5.52
CA ALA A 70 -9.48 3.47 -4.60
C ALA A 70 -9.60 4.07 -3.18
N GLY A 71 -8.84 5.13 -2.89
CA GLY A 71 -8.83 5.82 -1.60
C GLY A 71 -8.03 5.11 -0.52
N ILE A 72 -7.06 4.28 -0.90
CA ILE A 72 -6.17 3.61 0.06
C ILE A 72 -5.26 4.67 0.69
N ALA A 73 -5.28 4.77 2.01
CA ALA A 73 -4.66 5.88 2.74
C ALA A 73 -3.16 5.71 2.98
N ASP A 74 -2.65 4.48 2.97
CA ASP A 74 -1.26 4.13 3.29
C ASP A 74 -0.77 3.09 2.28
N CYS A 75 0.13 3.50 1.37
CA CYS A 75 0.73 2.65 0.35
C CYS A 75 2.25 2.76 0.41
N TRP A 76 2.94 1.63 0.51
CA TRP A 76 4.40 1.59 0.63
C TRP A 76 5.00 0.92 -0.61
N LEU A 77 6.05 1.52 -1.16
CA LEU A 77 6.85 0.93 -2.24
C LEU A 77 8.24 0.63 -1.68
N VAL A 78 8.56 -0.65 -1.54
CA VAL A 78 9.85 -1.12 -1.03
C VAL A 78 10.74 -1.42 -2.23
N ASP A 79 11.85 -0.69 -2.35
CA ASP A 79 12.86 -0.96 -3.38
C ASP A 79 13.90 -1.96 -2.87
N VAL A 80 13.99 -3.13 -3.50
CA VAL A 80 14.85 -4.24 -3.03
C VAL A 80 16.08 -4.52 -3.89
N VAL A 81 16.34 -3.71 -4.94
CA VAL A 81 17.54 -3.86 -5.81
C VAL A 81 18.21 -2.52 -6.12
N ASP A 82 18.15 -1.57 -5.20
CA ASP A 82 18.85 -0.28 -5.29
C ASP A 82 18.48 0.58 -6.52
N VAL A 83 17.22 0.61 -6.92
CA VAL A 83 16.74 1.55 -7.94
C VAL A 83 16.75 3.00 -7.42
N VAL A 84 16.58 3.20 -6.11
CA VAL A 84 16.52 4.47 -5.38
C VAL A 84 17.33 4.45 -4.08
N ASP A 85 18.46 3.73 -4.08
CA ASP A 85 19.41 3.64 -2.96
C ASP A 85 18.75 3.10 -1.66
N ASP A 86 18.40 1.81 -1.65
CA ASP A 86 17.85 1.07 -0.50
C ASP A 86 16.80 1.86 0.31
N ALA A 87 15.66 2.10 -0.32
CA ALA A 87 14.64 3.00 0.22
C ALA A 87 13.23 2.41 0.22
N VAL A 88 12.41 2.95 1.12
CA VAL A 88 10.97 2.72 1.14
C VAL A 88 10.26 4.04 0.89
N GLU A 89 9.45 4.13 -0.16
CA GLU A 89 8.57 5.28 -0.37
C GLU A 89 7.21 5.06 0.29
N ILE A 90 6.79 6.05 1.08
CA ILE A 90 5.53 6.08 1.81
C ILE A 90 4.61 7.07 1.12
N HIS A 91 3.54 6.57 0.53
CA HIS A 91 2.57 7.33 -0.24
C HIS A 91 1.26 7.47 0.54
N ARG A 92 0.85 8.72 0.79
CA ARG A 92 -0.29 9.08 1.64
C ARG A 92 -1.04 10.29 1.07
N GLU A 93 -2.25 10.47 1.60
CA GLU A 93 -3.16 11.55 1.20
C GLU A 93 -3.52 11.50 -0.30
N PRO A 94 -4.35 10.53 -0.72
CA PRO A 94 -4.78 10.43 -2.11
C PRO A 94 -5.57 11.68 -2.52
N GLU A 95 -5.29 12.20 -3.72
CA GLU A 95 -5.98 13.35 -4.29
C GLU A 95 -6.21 13.17 -5.80
N ALA A 96 -7.28 13.80 -6.28
CA ALA A 96 -7.54 13.89 -7.71
C ALA A 96 -6.48 14.78 -8.37
N SER A 97 -5.94 14.34 -9.50
CA SER A 97 -4.94 15.05 -10.27
C SER A 97 -5.05 14.70 -11.75
N SER A 98 -5.32 15.69 -12.60
CA SER A 98 -5.39 15.50 -14.06
C SER A 98 -4.05 15.12 -14.69
N ALA A 99 -2.93 15.33 -13.98
CA ALA A 99 -1.61 14.94 -14.43
C ALA A 99 -1.28 13.46 -14.15
N ALA A 100 -2.06 12.79 -13.31
CA ALA A 100 -1.82 11.41 -12.94
C ALA A 100 -2.48 10.43 -13.93
N ARG A 101 -1.84 9.28 -14.13
CA ARG A 101 -2.24 8.29 -15.15
C ARG A 101 -3.72 7.87 -15.07
N TYR A 102 -4.25 7.69 -13.87
CA TYR A 102 -5.66 7.36 -13.62
C TYR A 102 -6.44 8.46 -12.91
N GLY A 103 -5.99 9.72 -13.06
CA GLY A 103 -6.66 10.89 -12.50
C GLY A 103 -6.48 11.07 -11.00
N TRP A 104 -5.65 10.25 -10.35
CA TRP A 104 -5.40 10.27 -8.91
C TRP A 104 -3.92 10.02 -8.60
N ARG A 105 -3.40 10.68 -7.57
CA ARG A 105 -2.04 10.51 -7.05
C ARG A 105 -2.05 10.61 -5.54
N TYR A 106 -0.91 10.32 -4.93
CA TYR A 106 -0.65 10.67 -3.54
C TYR A 106 -0.03 12.07 -3.46
N ARG A 107 -0.55 12.90 -2.56
CA ARG A 107 0.00 14.23 -2.30
C ARG A 107 1.25 14.17 -1.44
N SER A 108 1.27 13.28 -0.46
CA SER A 108 2.41 13.07 0.43
C SER A 108 3.19 11.85 -0.04
N VAL A 109 4.44 12.06 -0.44
CA VAL A 109 5.39 10.98 -0.73
C VAL A 109 6.65 11.23 0.08
N GLU A 110 6.96 10.33 1.00
CA GLU A 110 8.15 10.39 1.85
C GLU A 110 9.07 9.21 1.52
N THR A 111 10.34 9.47 1.24
CA THR A 111 11.33 8.43 1.03
C THR A 111 12.12 8.21 2.31
N LEU A 112 11.98 7.03 2.89
CA LEU A 112 12.66 6.63 4.12
C LEU A 112 13.82 5.69 3.82
N ARG A 113 14.90 5.83 4.57
CA ARG A 113 16.11 5.00 4.52
C ARG A 113 16.54 4.60 5.92
N ALA A 114 17.38 3.58 6.05
CA ALA A 114 18.01 3.27 7.32
C ALA A 114 18.74 4.51 7.90
N PRO A 115 18.67 4.78 9.22
CA PRO A 115 18.07 3.97 10.28
C PRO A 115 16.61 4.35 10.63
N ALA A 116 15.85 4.95 9.72
CA ALA A 116 14.49 5.41 9.99
C ALA A 116 13.55 4.28 10.40
N VAL A 117 12.43 4.66 11.02
CA VAL A 117 11.34 3.78 11.43
C VAL A 117 10.07 4.26 10.76
N VAL A 118 9.43 3.37 10.00
CA VAL A 118 8.12 3.61 9.40
C VAL A 118 7.03 3.08 10.33
N ARG A 119 5.87 3.75 10.34
CA ARG A 119 4.69 3.38 11.14
C ARG A 119 3.47 3.29 10.24
N PRO A 120 2.76 2.15 10.17
CA PRO A 120 1.48 2.05 9.49
C PRO A 120 0.45 2.98 10.12
N LEU A 121 -0.36 3.66 9.31
CA LEU A 121 -1.48 4.47 9.82
C LEU A 121 -2.49 3.61 10.59
N VAL A 122 -2.61 2.34 10.19
CA VAL A 122 -3.51 1.37 10.79
C VAL A 122 -3.09 0.89 12.18
N ALA A 123 -1.79 0.95 12.49
CA ALA A 123 -1.20 0.57 13.77
C ALA A 123 -0.01 1.49 14.11
N PRO A 124 -0.27 2.76 14.49
CA PRO A 124 0.79 3.76 14.68
C PRO A 124 1.83 3.39 15.74
N GLU A 125 1.47 2.54 16.70
CA GLU A 125 2.36 1.99 17.72
C GLU A 125 3.38 0.99 17.16
N ALA A 126 3.07 0.31 16.04
CA ALA A 126 3.88 -0.72 15.42
C ALA A 126 4.96 -0.10 14.50
N GLY A 127 6.04 0.37 15.11
CA GLY A 127 7.21 0.86 14.36
C GLY A 127 8.00 -0.29 13.73
N ILE A 128 8.29 -0.17 12.43
CA ILE A 128 9.11 -1.12 11.66
C ILE A 128 10.37 -0.40 11.21
N ARG A 129 11.55 -0.96 11.46
CA ARG A 129 12.80 -0.34 10.99
C ARG A 129 12.88 -0.52 9.48
N VAL A 130 13.28 0.54 8.78
CA VAL A 130 13.47 0.46 7.33
C VAL A 130 14.53 -0.59 6.96
N ALA A 131 15.58 -0.73 7.77
CA ALA A 131 16.60 -1.75 7.59
C ALA A 131 16.07 -3.19 7.69
N ASP A 132 14.91 -3.42 8.35
CA ASP A 132 14.33 -4.76 8.45
C ASP A 132 13.42 -5.10 7.23
N LEU A 133 13.20 -4.13 6.32
CA LEU A 133 12.39 -4.27 5.10
C LEU A 133 13.22 -4.40 3.83
N LEU A 134 14.55 -4.24 3.94
CA LEU A 134 15.50 -4.19 2.84
C LEU A 134 16.52 -5.35 2.98
N PRO A 135 17.26 -5.70 1.92
CA PRO A 135 18.20 -6.83 1.92
C PRO A 135 19.37 -6.72 2.91
#